data_AF-A0A6M8VL74-F1
#
_entry.id   AF-A0A6M8VL74-F1
#
_cell.length_a   1.000
_cell.length_b   1.000
_cell.length_c   1.000
_cell.angle_alpha   90.00
_cell.angle_beta   90.00
_cell.angle_gamma   90.00
#
_symmetry.space_group_name_H-M   'P 1'
#
loop_
_entity.id
_entity.type
_entity.pdbx_description
1 polymer ?
#
loop_
_entity_poly.entity_id
_entity_poly.type
_entity_poly.pdbx_seq_one_letter_code
_entity_poly.pdbx_strand_id
1 'polypeptide(L)'
;MNQKILFSAIIFFTNLIVYGLFNYGGIRSPDSEIVFRTTESLLHKHEFAVQEPINWDYFGLARGKDNKHYSIFGPLESIFAVPLLYTADYLKNNNIFLADSSIIPLSFHVLNDSKDAGLYYLEDERPPTLTGHYERFIASFFNVIVGALSGIFFFLFNTKFYKI
;
A
#
# COMPACT_ATOMS: atom_id res chain seq x y z
N MET A 1 -26.28 -24.10 -5.59
CA MET A 1 -25.93 -22.78 -5.04
C MET A 1 -27.07 -21.81 -5.34
N ASN A 2 -27.48 -20.96 -4.40
CA ASN A 2 -28.55 -19.98 -4.64
C ASN A 2 -28.15 -19.07 -5.82
N GLN A 3 -29.00 -18.94 -6.85
CA GLN A 3 -28.70 -18.17 -8.06
C GLN A 3 -28.28 -16.73 -7.74
N LYS A 4 -28.85 -16.11 -6.69
CA LYS A 4 -28.46 -14.78 -6.24
C LYS A 4 -27.02 -14.73 -5.73
N ILE A 5 -26.60 -15.74 -4.98
CA ILE A 5 -25.22 -15.86 -4.45
C ILE A 5 -24.24 -16.08 -5.60
N LEU A 6 -24.58 -16.95 -6.56
CA LEU A 6 -23.75 -17.21 -7.73
C LEU A 6 -23.56 -15.94 -8.56
N PHE A 7 -24.64 -15.20 -8.83
CA PHE A 7 -24.58 -13.96 -9.59
C PHE A 7 -23.73 -12.88 -8.90
N SER A 8 -23.92 -12.68 -7.59
CA SER A 8 -23.10 -11.74 -6.80
C SER A 8 -21.62 -12.13 -6.80
N ALA A 9 -21.30 -13.43 -6.68
CA ALA A 9 -19.93 -13.90 -6.75
C ALA A 9 -19.29 -13.62 -8.13
N ILE A 10 -20.02 -13.89 -9.22
CA ILE A 10 -19.53 -13.60 -10.58
C ILE A 10 -19.22 -12.12 -10.75
N ILE A 11 -20.12 -11.22 -10.33
CA ILE A 11 -19.90 -9.77 -10.41
C ILE A 11 -18.68 -9.38 -9.58
N PHE A 12 -18.58 -9.88 -8.35
CA PHE A 12 -17.48 -9.54 -7.45
C PHE A 12 -16.13 -9.96 -8.02
N PHE A 13 -15.97 -11.22 -8.44
CA PHE A 13 -14.70 -11.71 -8.99
C PHE A 13 -14.36 -11.06 -10.34
N THR A 14 -15.35 -10.78 -11.19
CA THR A 14 -15.13 -10.04 -12.44
C THR A 14 -14.58 -8.63 -12.14
N ASN A 15 -15.20 -7.91 -11.20
CA ASN A 15 -14.71 -6.59 -10.81
C ASN A 15 -13.32 -6.65 -10.15
N LEU A 16 -13.06 -7.66 -9.33
CA LEU A 16 -11.75 -7.85 -8.70
C LEU A 16 -10.65 -8.07 -9.74
N ILE A 17 -10.92 -8.90 -10.76
CA ILE A 17 -9.99 -9.15 -11.86
C ILE A 17 -9.75 -7.85 -12.64
N VAL A 18 -10.82 -7.15 -13.04
CA VAL A 18 -10.70 -5.89 -13.77
C VAL A 18 -9.91 -4.87 -12.94
N TYR A 19 -10.27 -4.66 -11.68
CA TYR A 19 -9.56 -3.73 -10.80
C TYR A 19 -8.08 -4.09 -10.63
N GLY A 20 -7.77 -5.38 -10.45
CA GLY A 20 -6.38 -5.85 -10.35
C GLY A 20 -5.58 -5.65 -11.63
N LEU A 21 -6.19 -5.84 -12.81
CA LEU A 21 -5.54 -5.62 -14.11
C LEU A 21 -5.26 -4.13 -14.40
N PHE A 22 -6.12 -3.25 -13.90
CA PHE A 22 -5.96 -1.80 -14.04
C PHE A 22 -5.33 -1.15 -12.80
N ASN A 23 -4.74 -1.95 -11.90
CA ASN A 23 -4.05 -1.42 -10.74
C ASN A 23 -2.84 -0.60 -11.20
N TYR A 24 -2.87 0.70 -10.93
CA TYR A 24 -1.78 1.62 -11.24
C TYR A 24 -0.47 1.19 -10.55
N GLY A 25 -0.58 0.53 -9.40
CA GLY A 25 0.53 -0.04 -8.66
C GLY A 25 1.55 0.97 -8.14
N GLY A 26 1.06 2.11 -7.68
CA GLY A 26 1.86 3.08 -6.96
C GLY A 26 1.42 3.17 -5.51
N ILE A 27 2.38 3.25 -4.60
CA ILE A 27 2.14 3.68 -3.22
C ILE A 27 2.14 5.21 -3.24
N ARG A 28 0.99 5.79 -2.90
CA ARG A 28 0.58 7.11 -3.36
C ARG A 28 -0.11 7.96 -2.30
N SER A 29 -0.03 7.52 -1.06
CA SER A 29 -0.53 8.26 0.08
C SER A 29 0.51 8.21 1.21
N PRO A 30 0.60 9.26 2.04
CA PRO A 30 1.60 9.32 3.10
C PRO A 30 1.53 8.15 4.08
N ASP A 31 0.33 7.75 4.49
CA ASP A 31 0.10 6.60 5.36
C ASP A 31 0.63 5.29 4.73
N SER A 32 0.26 5.01 3.48
CA SER A 32 0.73 3.83 2.76
C SER A 32 2.25 3.82 2.57
N GLU A 33 2.88 4.99 2.42
CA GLU A 33 4.34 5.11 2.34
C GLU A 33 5.02 4.74 3.65
N ILE A 34 4.50 5.20 4.80
CA ILE A 34 5.03 4.81 6.10
C ILE A 34 4.90 3.29 6.31
N VAL A 35 3.75 2.72 5.95
CA VAL A 35 3.53 1.27 6.01
C VAL A 35 4.52 0.52 5.12
N PHE A 36 4.76 1.01 3.89
CA PHE A 36 5.74 0.43 2.97
C PHE A 36 7.16 0.47 3.52
N ARG A 37 7.64 1.61 4.02
CA ARG A 37 8.99 1.72 4.58
C ARG A 37 9.19 0.88 5.84
N THR A 38 8.13 0.74 6.63
CA THR A 38 8.12 -0.18 7.77
C THR A 38 8.20 -1.63 7.28
N THR A 39 7.53 -1.97 6.19
CA THR A 39 7.62 -3.29 5.52
C THR A 39 9.02 -3.56 5.00
N GLU A 40 9.66 -2.60 4.33
CA GLU A 40 11.06 -2.69 3.88
C GLU A 40 12.00 -2.92 5.06
N SER A 41 11.82 -2.18 6.14
CA SER A 41 12.64 -2.31 7.35
C SER A 41 12.47 -3.69 8.00
N LEU A 42 11.25 -4.22 8.04
CA LEU A 42 10.98 -5.58 8.52
C LEU A 42 11.66 -6.63 7.64
N LEU A 43 11.53 -6.52 6.32
CA LEU A 43 12.08 -7.50 5.39
C LEU A 43 13.61 -7.51 5.39
N HIS A 44 14.24 -6.34 5.28
CA HIS A 44 15.69 -6.28 5.07
C HIS A 44 16.50 -6.24 6.37
N LYS A 45 15.88 -5.80 7.47
CA LYS A 45 16.60 -5.42 8.69
C LYS A 45 16.00 -6.03 9.94
N HIS A 46 14.87 -6.74 9.79
CA HIS A 46 14.21 -7.48 10.85
C HIS A 46 13.84 -6.58 12.04
N GLU A 47 13.49 -5.31 11.75
CA GLU A 47 13.10 -4.33 12.76
C GLU A 47 11.89 -3.51 12.28
N PHE A 48 11.06 -3.06 13.23
CA PHE A 48 9.94 -2.15 12.95
C PHE A 48 10.36 -0.69 12.81
N ALA A 49 11.59 -0.37 13.19
CA ALA A 49 12.12 0.98 13.05
C ALA A 49 12.32 1.30 11.57
N VAL A 50 11.78 2.43 11.12
CA VAL A 50 11.93 2.89 9.74
C VAL A 50 13.37 3.35 9.51
N GLN A 51 14.03 2.71 8.55
CA GLN A 51 15.43 2.91 8.18
C GLN A 51 15.71 4.31 7.62
N GLU A 52 14.92 4.70 6.63
CA GLU A 52 15.00 5.98 5.96
C GLU A 52 13.70 6.73 6.26
N PRO A 53 13.58 7.37 7.43
CA PRO A 53 12.37 8.12 7.76
C PRO A 53 12.23 9.29 6.78
N ILE A 54 11.06 9.42 6.15
CA ILE A 54 10.73 10.65 5.42
C ILE A 54 10.46 11.72 6.48
N ASN A 55 11.11 12.86 6.35
CA ASN A 55 10.89 13.99 7.25
C ASN A 55 9.56 14.69 6.90
N TRP A 56 8.45 14.05 7.23
CA TRP A 56 7.15 14.68 7.27
C TRP A 56 6.91 15.15 8.70
N ASP A 57 6.96 16.47 8.88
CA ASP A 57 6.72 17.08 10.18
C ASP A 57 5.41 16.53 10.78
N TYR A 58 5.54 15.82 11.91
CA TYR A 58 4.46 15.29 12.74
C TYR A 58 3.55 14.23 12.12
N PHE A 59 3.87 13.64 10.96
CA PHE A 59 3.00 12.65 10.31
C PHE A 59 3.56 11.23 10.34
N GLY A 60 2.75 10.28 10.83
CA GLY A 60 2.92 8.84 10.59
C GLY A 60 4.08 8.16 11.34
N LEU A 61 5.07 8.92 11.83
CA LEU A 61 6.24 8.41 12.55
C LEU A 61 6.35 9.01 13.94
N ALA A 62 6.66 8.18 14.93
CA ALA A 62 6.98 8.59 16.29
C ALA A 62 8.39 8.13 16.68
N ARG A 63 9.08 8.92 17.52
CA ARG A 63 10.41 8.57 18.00
C ARG A 63 10.32 7.63 19.22
N GLY A 64 11.00 6.50 19.15
CA GLY A 64 11.13 5.55 20.26
C GLY A 64 12.17 5.98 21.30
N LYS A 65 12.24 5.23 22.41
CA LYS A 65 13.23 5.46 23.49
C LYS A 65 14.68 5.26 23.02
N ASP A 66 14.87 4.50 21.97
CA ASP A 66 16.15 4.22 21.32
C ASP A 66 16.52 5.25 20.24
N ASN A 67 15.79 6.37 20.18
CA ASN A 67 15.94 7.44 19.20
C ASN A 67 15.63 7.07 17.75
N LYS A 68 15.11 5.86 17.47
CA LYS A 68 14.65 5.43 16.14
C LYS A 68 13.22 5.91 15.85
N HIS A 69 12.83 5.92 14.57
CA HIS A 69 11.48 6.28 14.13
C HIS A 69 10.63 5.04 13.89
N TYR A 70 9.40 5.03 14.39
CA TYR A 70 8.45 3.93 14.28
C TYR A 70 7.15 4.41 13.68
N SER A 71 6.54 3.59 12.82
CA SER A 71 5.18 3.81 12.36
C SER A 71 4.20 3.91 13.52
N ILE A 72 3.34 4.92 13.51
CA ILE A 72 2.19 5.02 14.42
C ILE A 72 1.00 4.17 13.94
N PHE A 73 1.05 3.66 12.71
CA PHE A 73 0.04 2.77 12.16
C PHE A 73 0.20 1.36 12.74
N GLY A 74 -0.89 0.58 12.69
CA GLY A 74 -0.90 -0.78 13.23
C GLY A 74 0.16 -1.66 12.55
N PRO A 75 0.89 -2.51 13.30
CA PRO A 75 2.01 -3.28 12.75
C PRO A 75 1.57 -4.36 11.77
N LEU A 76 0.29 -4.77 11.81
CA LEU A 76 -0.22 -5.88 11.01
C LEU A 76 -0.14 -5.60 9.51
N GLU A 77 -0.42 -4.37 9.06
CA GLU A 77 -0.35 -4.02 7.65
C GLU A 77 1.06 -4.24 7.10
N SER A 78 2.08 -3.75 7.81
CA SER A 78 3.47 -3.93 7.41
C SER A 78 3.91 -5.40 7.49
N ILE A 79 3.50 -6.14 8.53
CA ILE A 79 3.83 -7.58 8.65
C ILE A 79 3.24 -8.38 7.48
N PHE A 80 1.96 -8.16 7.15
CA PHE A 80 1.30 -8.90 6.09
C PHE A 80 1.71 -8.45 4.68
N ALA A 81 2.31 -7.26 4.54
CA ALA A 81 2.89 -6.81 3.28
C ALA A 81 4.28 -7.42 3.00
N VAL A 82 4.99 -7.96 4.01
CA VAL A 82 6.34 -8.55 3.84
C VAL A 82 6.40 -9.62 2.73
N PRO A 83 5.47 -10.59 2.62
CA PRO A 83 5.55 -11.60 1.56
C PRO A 83 5.43 -11.03 0.14
N LEU A 84 4.68 -9.94 -0.03
CA LEU A 84 4.54 -9.27 -1.33
C LEU A 84 5.84 -8.54 -1.69
N LEU A 85 6.43 -7.83 -0.75
CA LEU A 85 7.71 -7.17 -0.96
C LEU A 85 8.83 -8.18 -1.21
N TYR A 86 8.88 -9.28 -0.45
CA TYR A 86 9.81 -10.39 -0.70
C TYR A 86 9.65 -10.96 -2.12
N THR A 87 8.41 -11.10 -2.58
CA THR A 87 8.13 -11.55 -3.96
C THR A 87 8.68 -10.56 -4.97
N ALA A 88 8.54 -9.26 -4.72
CA ALA A 88 9.13 -8.23 -5.56
C ALA A 88 10.66 -8.34 -5.58
N ASP A 89 11.32 -8.41 -4.42
CA ASP A 89 12.77 -8.59 -4.34
C ASP A 89 13.23 -9.83 -5.09
N TYR A 90 12.53 -10.95 -4.91
CA TYR A 90 12.84 -12.19 -5.60
C TYR A 90 12.78 -12.01 -7.11
N LEU A 91 11.70 -11.41 -7.63
CA LEU A 91 11.51 -11.21 -9.05
C LEU A 91 12.53 -10.22 -9.64
N LYS A 92 12.88 -9.17 -8.88
CA LYS A 92 13.94 -8.20 -9.23
C LYS A 92 15.32 -8.86 -9.26
N ASN A 93 15.71 -9.55 -8.19
CA ASN A 93 17.02 -10.19 -8.06
C ASN A 93 17.25 -11.33 -9.08
N ASN A 94 16.18 -11.95 -9.58
CA ASN A 94 16.25 -12.97 -10.62
C ASN A 94 16.10 -12.41 -12.05
N ASN A 95 16.10 -11.07 -12.23
CA ASN A 95 15.95 -10.41 -13.53
C ASN A 95 14.69 -10.85 -14.31
N ILE A 96 13.61 -11.19 -13.58
CA ILE A 96 12.35 -11.62 -14.20
C ILE A 96 11.60 -10.41 -14.79
N PHE A 97 11.83 -9.20 -14.25
CA PHE A 97 11.32 -7.95 -14.79
C PHE A 97 12.44 -7.15 -15.48
N LEU A 98 12.08 -6.47 -16.57
CA LEU A 98 12.97 -5.61 -17.35
C LEU A 98 12.92 -4.17 -16.82
N ALA A 99 14.08 -3.69 -16.35
CA ALA A 99 14.45 -2.29 -16.10
C ALA A 99 13.70 -1.51 -14.99
N ASP A 100 14.42 -1.23 -13.90
CA ASP A 100 14.08 -0.29 -12.83
C ASP A 100 14.59 1.12 -13.20
N SER A 101 14.03 1.72 -14.25
CA SER A 101 14.44 3.07 -14.71
C SER A 101 13.39 4.15 -14.46
N SER A 102 12.20 3.79 -13.98
CA SER A 102 11.10 4.73 -13.77
C SER A 102 11.04 5.22 -12.32
N ILE A 103 11.54 6.43 -12.13
CA ILE A 103 11.16 7.30 -11.01
C ILE A 103 9.63 7.47 -11.01
N ILE A 104 8.95 7.16 -9.90
CA ILE A 104 7.51 7.48 -9.75
C ILE A 104 7.35 8.80 -9.01
N PRO A 105 6.47 9.72 -9.48
CA PRO A 105 5.96 10.78 -8.63
C PRO A 105 5.13 10.22 -7.47
N LEU A 106 5.44 10.66 -6.25
CA LEU A 106 4.54 10.56 -5.10
C LEU A 106 3.18 11.16 -5.47
N SER A 107 2.10 10.57 -4.95
CA SER A 107 0.78 11.21 -4.93
C SER A 107 0.59 11.85 -3.57
N PHE A 108 0.04 13.07 -3.56
CA PHE A 108 0.08 13.93 -2.39
C PHE A 108 -1.27 14.00 -1.69
N HIS A 109 -1.20 13.83 -0.37
CA HIS A 109 -1.92 14.65 0.59
C HIS A 109 -0.91 15.01 1.69
N VAL A 110 -1.07 16.17 2.32
CA VAL A 110 -0.36 16.67 3.52
C VAL A 110 0.98 17.40 3.28
N LEU A 111 0.87 18.73 3.19
CA LEU A 111 1.63 19.64 4.06
C LEU A 111 0.74 20.82 4.47
N ASN A 112 0.89 21.22 5.74
CA ASN A 112 0.17 22.29 6.42
C ASN A 112 0.81 23.64 6.10
N ASP A 113 0.26 24.36 5.12
CA ASP A 113 -0.40 25.62 5.47
C ASP A 113 -1.41 26.00 4.37
N SER A 114 -2.66 26.15 4.81
CA SER A 114 -3.78 26.77 4.08
C SER A 114 -4.10 26.34 2.64
N LYS A 115 -5.10 25.44 2.54
CA LYS A 115 -5.97 25.17 1.38
C LYS A 115 -5.27 24.50 0.19
N ASP A 116 -5.89 23.45 -0.32
CA ASP A 116 -5.60 22.84 -1.64
C ASP A 116 -4.45 21.82 -1.68
N ALA A 117 -4.83 20.57 -1.46
CA ALA A 117 -4.05 19.38 -1.85
C ALA A 117 -3.69 19.32 -3.36
N GLY A 118 -4.17 20.28 -4.17
CA GLY A 118 -3.81 20.47 -5.58
C GLY A 118 -2.65 21.44 -5.84
N LEU A 119 -2.07 22.09 -4.82
CA LEU A 119 -1.03 23.12 -5.00
C LEU A 119 0.35 22.61 -5.45
N TYR A 120 0.66 21.31 -5.33
CA TYR A 120 1.91 20.77 -5.88
C TYR A 120 2.03 20.89 -7.41
N TYR A 121 0.92 21.09 -8.12
CA TYR A 121 0.94 21.44 -9.55
C TYR A 121 1.08 22.94 -9.83
N LEU A 122 0.93 23.80 -8.80
CA LEU A 122 0.87 25.26 -8.92
C LEU A 122 2.16 25.96 -8.47
N GLU A 123 2.96 25.35 -7.59
CA GLU A 123 4.19 25.96 -7.05
C GLU A 123 5.50 25.45 -7.65
N ASP A 124 5.45 24.63 -8.71
CA ASP A 124 6.63 24.09 -9.42
C ASP A 124 7.60 23.24 -8.53
N GLU A 125 7.22 22.94 -7.29
CA GLU A 125 7.96 22.05 -6.40
C GLU A 125 7.72 20.58 -6.79
N ARG A 126 8.76 19.94 -7.32
CA ARG A 126 8.68 18.53 -7.75
C ARG A 126 8.52 17.61 -6.52
N PRO A 127 7.58 16.64 -6.53
CA PRO A 127 7.54 15.58 -5.53
C PRO A 127 8.90 14.94 -5.31
N PRO A 128 9.19 14.46 -4.09
CA PRO A 128 10.28 13.54 -3.90
C PRO A 128 10.08 12.37 -4.87
N THR A 129 11.06 12.16 -5.71
CA THR A 129 11.09 11.04 -6.65
C THR A 129 11.59 9.81 -5.90
N LEU A 130 10.78 8.77 -5.81
CA LEU A 130 11.16 7.53 -5.14
C LEU A 130 11.51 6.45 -6.16
N THR A 131 12.59 5.73 -5.87
CA THR A 131 13.03 4.54 -6.61
C THR A 131 12.19 3.33 -6.19
N GLY A 132 12.37 2.21 -6.91
CA GLY A 132 11.70 0.95 -6.58
C GLY A 132 10.22 0.92 -7.02
N HIS A 133 9.93 1.42 -8.23
CA HIS A 133 8.57 1.40 -8.77
C HIS A 133 7.99 -0.01 -8.74
N TYR A 134 8.82 -0.98 -9.07
CA TYR A 134 8.42 -2.36 -9.20
C TYR A 134 7.98 -2.96 -7.86
N GLU A 135 8.75 -2.73 -6.81
CA GLU A 135 8.47 -3.14 -5.44
C GLU A 135 7.16 -2.53 -4.95
N ARG A 136 6.97 -1.23 -5.23
CA ARG A 136 5.74 -0.49 -4.91
C ARG A 136 4.53 -1.05 -5.68
N PHE A 137 4.72 -1.43 -6.94
CA PHE A 137 3.69 -2.06 -7.76
C PHE A 137 3.23 -3.38 -7.18
N ILE A 138 4.15 -4.28 -6.86
CA ILE A 138 3.80 -5.57 -6.27
C ILE A 138 3.18 -5.38 -4.87
N ALA A 139 3.75 -4.52 -4.03
CA ALA A 139 3.23 -4.24 -2.69
C ALA A 139 1.82 -3.64 -2.72
N SER A 140 1.48 -2.83 -3.73
CA SER A 140 0.14 -2.24 -3.85
C SER A 140 -1.00 -3.26 -3.98
N PHE A 141 -0.72 -4.48 -4.45
CA PHE A 141 -1.72 -5.56 -4.49
C PHE A 141 -2.21 -5.95 -3.10
N PHE A 142 -1.49 -5.57 -2.04
CA PHE A 142 -1.96 -5.70 -0.67
C PHE A 142 -3.34 -5.05 -0.50
N ASN A 143 -3.56 -3.84 -1.02
CA ASN A 143 -4.84 -3.14 -0.94
C ASN A 143 -5.95 -3.88 -1.70
N VAL A 144 -5.62 -4.45 -2.86
CA VAL A 144 -6.53 -5.29 -3.65
C VAL A 144 -6.96 -6.52 -2.84
N ILE A 145 -6.01 -7.20 -2.21
CA ILE A 145 -6.24 -8.41 -1.41
C ILE A 145 -7.07 -8.08 -0.16
N VAL A 146 -6.68 -7.07 0.62
CA VAL A 146 -7.38 -6.66 1.83
C VAL A 146 -8.80 -6.17 1.51
N GLY A 147 -8.97 -5.39 0.44
CA GLY A 147 -10.27 -4.95 -0.05
C GLY A 147 -11.16 -6.14 -0.45
N ALA A 148 -10.61 -7.11 -1.17
CA ALA A 148 -11.32 -8.32 -1.55
C ALA A 148 -11.75 -9.16 -0.33
N LEU A 149 -10.84 -9.39 0.61
CA LEU A 149 -11.13 -10.13 1.85
C LEU A 149 -12.19 -9.42 2.69
N SER A 150 -12.13 -8.09 2.79
CA SER A 150 -13.13 -7.28 3.48
C SER A 150 -14.52 -7.41 2.85
N GLY A 151 -14.58 -7.35 1.51
CA GLY A 151 -15.83 -7.54 0.76
C GLY A 151 -16.43 -8.94 0.94
N ILE A 152 -15.59 -9.99 0.87
CA ILE A 152 -15.99 -11.37 1.12
C ILE A 152 -16.49 -11.52 2.56
N PHE A 153 -15.75 -10.99 3.53
CA PHE A 153 -16.13 -11.06 4.95
C PHE A 153 -17.49 -10.39 5.18
N PHE A 154 -17.69 -9.18 4.65
CA PHE A 154 -18.96 -8.47 4.76
C PHE A 154 -20.11 -9.25 4.10
N PHE A 155 -19.90 -9.81 2.91
CA PHE A 155 -20.90 -10.63 2.23
C PHE A 155 -21.27 -11.89 3.04
N LEU A 156 -20.28 -12.60 3.57
CA LEU A 156 -20.47 -13.80 4.40
C LEU A 156 -21.17 -13.47 5.73
N PHE A 157 -20.82 -12.34 6.34
CA PHE A 157 -21.46 -11.87 7.56
C PHE A 157 -22.94 -11.60 7.31
N ASN A 158 -23.26 -10.75 6.32
CA ASN A 158 -24.65 -10.39 6.01
C ASN A 158 -25.49 -11.61 5.60
N THR A 159 -24.96 -12.51 4.78
CA THR A 159 -25.70 -13.72 4.36
C THR A 159 -25.98 -14.71 5.50
N LYS A 160 -25.22 -14.66 6.61
CA LYS A 160 -25.54 -15.40 7.83
C LYS A 160 -26.69 -14.77 8.64
N PHE A 161 -26.78 -13.43 8.68
CA PHE A 161 -27.82 -12.73 9.44
C PHE A 161 -29.18 -12.69 8.74
N TYR A 162 -29.23 -12.72 7.40
CA TYR A 162 -30.48 -12.80 6.63
C TYR A 162 -31.12 -14.21 6.58
N LYS A 163 -30.63 -15.17 7.38
CA LYS A 163 -31.25 -16.49 7.57
C LYS A 163 -32.14 -16.58 8.82
N ILE A 164 -32.48 -15.45 9.44
CA ILE A 164 -33.52 -15.30 10.48
C ILE A 164 -34.73 -14.66 9.81
#